data_AF-A0A955Z6G5-F1
#
_entry.id   AF-A0A955Z6G5-F1
#
_cell.length_a   1.000
_cell.length_b   1.000
_cell.length_c   1.000
_cell.angle_alpha   90.00
_cell.angle_beta   90.00
_cell.angle_gamma   90.00
#
_symmetry.space_group_name_H-M   'P 1'
#
loop_
_entity.id
_entity.type
_entity.pdbx_description
1 polymer ?
#
loop_
_entity_poly.entity_id
_entity_poly.type
_entity_poly.pdbx_seq_one_letter_code
_entity_poly.pdbx_strand_id
1 'polypeptide(L)' 'MSADGKIVLGINASHDTACAAVVDGRVRVAIAEERLNRVKHCSGATPFGRIIPYRSIRYCCDELGVTPRDVERYVVNSCR' A
#
# COMPACT_ATOMS: atom_id res chain seq x y z
N MET A 1 14.04 9.04 13.33
CA MET A 1 13.47 7.83 13.95
C MET A 1 13.65 6.72 12.93
N SER A 2 14.70 5.92 13.08
CA SER A 2 14.82 4.72 12.25
C SER A 2 13.69 3.79 12.67
N ALA A 3 12.90 3.34 11.71
CA ALA A 3 11.99 2.24 11.94
C ALA A 3 12.84 0.98 12.07
N ASP A 4 13.28 0.67 13.29
CA ASP A 4 14.15 -0.48 13.59
C ASP A 4 13.41 -1.83 13.45
N GLY A 5 12.15 -1.81 12.98
CA GLY A 5 11.31 -2.98 12.77
C GLY A 5 11.22 -3.36 11.29
N LYS A 6 11.01 -4.65 11.00
CA LYS A 6 10.85 -5.13 9.62
C LYS A 6 9.55 -4.62 9.03
N ILE A 7 9.66 -3.75 8.03
CA ILE A 7 8.51 -3.14 7.36
C ILE A 7 8.17 -3.90 6.09
N VAL A 8 6.91 -4.33 6.00
CA VAL A 8 6.33 -4.93 4.79
C VAL A 8 5.11 -4.12 4.37
N LEU A 9 5.07 -3.72 3.11
CA LEU A 9 3.88 -3.11 2.50
C LEU A 9 3.13 -4.15 1.68
N GLY A 10 1.93 -4.50 2.14
CA GLY A 10 0.96 -5.31 1.40
C GLY A 10 0.13 -4.42 0.49
N ILE A 11 0.11 -4.72 -0.80
CA ILE A 11 -0.56 -3.93 -1.84
C ILE A 11 -1.65 -4.78 -2.48
N ASN A 12 -2.88 -4.26 -2.45
CA ASN A 12 -3.96 -4.73 -3.28
C ASN A 12 -4.03 -3.88 -4.56
N ALA A 13 -3.69 -4.48 -5.69
CA ALA A 13 -3.75 -3.88 -7.03
C ALA A 13 -4.87 -4.50 -7.89
N SER A 14 -5.96 -4.96 -7.26
CA SER A 14 -7.15 -5.55 -7.91
C SER A 14 -8.37 -4.63 -7.74
N HIS A 15 -9.58 -5.17 -7.52
CA HIS A 15 -10.72 -4.38 -7.07
C HIS A 15 -10.41 -3.70 -5.73
N ASP A 16 -10.93 -2.49 -5.53
CA ASP A 16 -10.76 -1.70 -4.31
C ASP A 16 -9.29 -1.60 -3.87
N THR A 17 -8.47 -1.01 -4.73
CA THR A 17 -7.03 -0.91 -4.51
C THR A 17 -6.69 -0.30 -3.15
N ALA A 18 -5.69 -0.85 -2.45
CA ALA A 18 -5.37 -0.48 -1.08
C ALA A 18 -3.91 -0.80 -0.73
N CYS A 19 -3.43 -0.25 0.39
CA CYS A 19 -2.14 -0.59 0.98
C CYS A 19 -2.29 -0.84 2.48
N ALA A 20 -1.54 -1.81 3.01
CA ALA A 20 -1.39 -2.07 4.43
C ALA A 20 0.09 -2.13 4.79
N ALA A 21 0.49 -1.40 5.83
CA ALA A 21 1.83 -1.46 6.38
C ALA A 21 1.86 -2.36 7.62
N VAL A 22 2.76 -3.33 7.57
CA VAL A 22 3.03 -4.28 8.65
C VAL A 22 4.42 -4.01 9.18
N VAL A 23 4.55 -3.83 10.49
CA VAL A 23 5.84 -3.66 11.18
C VAL A 23 5.95 -4.76 12.22
N ASP A 24 6.98 -5.60 12.10
CA ASP A 24 7.25 -6.75 12.98
C ASP A 24 6.03 -7.67 13.15
N GLY A 25 5.38 -7.98 12.03
CA GLY A 25 4.22 -8.86 11.98
C GLY A 25 2.90 -8.24 12.50
N ARG A 26 2.89 -6.95 12.85
CA ARG A 26 1.69 -6.24 13.29
C ARG A 26 1.25 -5.21 12.25
N VAL A 27 -0.03 -5.20 11.92
CA VAL A 27 -0.61 -4.15 11.07
C VAL A 27 -0.55 -2.82 11.85
N ARG A 28 0.12 -1.83 11.26
CA ARG A 28 0.23 -0.47 11.83
C ARG A 28 -0.78 0.48 11.21
N VAL A 29 -0.91 0.43 9.89
CA VAL A 29 -1.84 1.27 9.12
C VAL A 29 -2.32 0.49 7.91
N ALA A 30 -3.58 0.69 7.53
CA ALA A 30 -4.12 0.20 6.28
C ALA A 30 -5.15 1.21 5.75
N ILE A 31 -5.11 1.46 4.44
CA ILE A 31 -6.00 2.44 3.83
C ILE A 31 -6.32 2.08 2.38
N ALA A 32 -7.61 2.20 2.03
CA ALA A 32 -8.09 2.07 0.67
C ALA A 32 -7.86 3.35 -0.13
N GLU A 33 -7.43 3.21 -1.39
CA GLU A 33 -7.08 4.32 -2.27
C GLU A 33 -8.28 5.25 -2.52
N GLU A 34 -9.49 4.69 -2.56
CA GLU A 34 -10.75 5.44 -2.71
C GLU A 34 -10.95 6.54 -1.65
N ARG A 35 -10.39 6.35 -0.44
CA ARG A 35 -10.47 7.33 0.65
C ARG A 35 -9.57 8.54 0.39
N LEU A 36 -8.52 8.34 -0.41
CA LEU A 36 -7.50 9.34 -0.72
C LEU A 36 -7.74 10.02 -2.06
N ASN A 37 -8.23 9.30 -3.07
CA ASN A 37 -8.53 9.87 -4.39
C ASN A 37 -10.01 10.26 -4.58
N ARG A 38 -10.90 9.84 -3.66
CA ARG A 38 -12.35 10.11 -3.69
C ARG A 38 -13.08 9.51 -4.90
N VAL A 39 -12.49 8.48 -5.52
CA VAL A 39 -13.10 7.69 -6.59
C VAL A 39 -13.53 6.36 -5.99
N LYS A 40 -14.84 6.07 -6.01
CA LYS A 40 -15.37 4.80 -5.52
C LYS A 40 -14.91 3.64 -6.41
N HIS A 41 -14.68 2.48 -5.80
CA HIS A 41 -14.35 1.25 -6.53
C HIS A 41 -13.16 1.40 -7.45
N CYS A 42 -12.05 1.94 -6.93
CA CYS A 42 -10.82 2.07 -7.70
C CYS A 42 -10.43 0.70 -8.28
N SER A 43 -10.61 0.57 -9.58
CA SER A 43 -10.19 -0.58 -10.34
C SER A 43 -8.67 -0.54 -10.45
N GLY A 44 -8.02 -1.58 -9.95
CA GLY A 44 -6.61 -1.83 -10.20
C GLY A 44 -6.32 -2.29 -11.63
N ALA A 45 -7.33 -2.42 -12.51
CA ALA A 45 -7.17 -2.86 -13.89
C ALA A 45 -7.44 -1.73 -14.89
N THR A 46 -6.58 -1.64 -15.91
CA THR A 46 -6.69 -0.77 -17.09
C THR A 46 -6.42 -1.56 -18.37
N PRO A 47 -6.76 -1.02 -19.56
CA PRO A 47 -6.36 -1.62 -20.84
C PRO A 47 -4.85 -1.82 -20.99
N PHE A 48 -4.04 -1.09 -20.22
CA PHE A 48 -2.58 -1.08 -20.31
C PHE A 48 -1.89 -1.84 -19.16
N GLY A 49 -2.64 -2.56 -18.33
CA GLY A 49 -2.12 -3.32 -17.19
C GLY A 49 -2.73 -2.90 -15.86
N ARG A 50 -1.97 -3.07 -14.77
CA ARG A 50 -2.43 -2.81 -13.41
C ARG A 50 -2.03 -1.44 -12.89
N ILE A 51 -2.94 -0.77 -12.19
CA ILE A 51 -2.65 0.46 -11.44
C ILE A 51 -2.23 0.09 -10.02
N ILE A 52 -1.14 0.68 -9.57
CA ILE A 52 -0.66 0.62 -8.19
C ILE A 52 -1.27 1.77 -7.39
N PRO A 53 -1.81 1.53 -6.17
CA PRO A 53 -2.39 2.57 -5.31
C PRO A 53 -1.32 3.45 -4.68
N TYR A 54 -0.84 4.44 -5.44
CA TYR A 54 0.26 5.30 -5.03
C TYR A 54 -0.07 6.15 -3.80
N ARG A 55 -1.32 6.63 -3.66
CA ARG A 55 -1.68 7.45 -2.50
C ARG A 55 -1.73 6.61 -1.24
N SER A 56 -2.27 5.38 -1.31
CA SER A 56 -2.29 4.47 -0.15
C SER A 56 -0.89 4.07 0.29
N ILE A 57 0.02 3.79 -0.65
CA ILE A 57 1.42 3.48 -0.33
C ILE A 57 2.09 4.68 0.35
N ARG A 58 1.93 5.87 -0.23
CA ARG A 58 2.50 7.09 0.32
C ARG A 58 1.96 7.40 1.71
N TYR A 59 0.65 7.30 1.90
CA TYR A 59 0.00 7.47 3.20
C TYR A 59 0.57 6.52 4.25
N CYS A 60 0.75 5.25 3.90
CA CYS A 60 1.35 4.27 4.79
C CYS A 60 2.80 4.62 5.20
N CYS A 61 3.62 5.10 4.26
CA CYS A 61 4.98 5.55 4.54
C CYS A 61 4.98 6.80 5.44
N ASP A 62 4.12 7.78 5.14
CA ASP A 62 4.00 9.03 5.88
C ASP A 62 3.56 8.78 7.33
N GLU A 63 2.58 7.89 7.57
CA GLU A 63 2.12 7.51 8.91
C GLU A 63 3.19 6.75 9.72
N LEU A 64 4.06 6.01 9.05
CA LEU A 64 5.19 5.35 9.70
C LEU A 64 6.41 6.27 9.87
N GLY A 65 6.40 7.46 9.27
CA GLY A 65 7.53 8.37 9.27
C GLY A 65 8.75 7.81 8.52
N VAL A 66 8.52 6.99 7.49
CA VAL A 66 9.55 6.30 6.72
C VAL A 66 9.52 6.68 5.25
N THR A 67 10.60 6.39 4.54
CA THR A 67 10.66 6.51 3.08
C THR A 67 10.44 5.15 2.42
N PRO A 68 10.09 5.11 1.12
CA PRO A 68 10.00 3.84 0.38
C PRO A 68 11.29 3.00 0.38
N ARG A 69 12.44 3.62 0.68
CA ARG A 69 13.75 2.94 0.78
C ARG A 69 13.92 2.12 2.06
N ASP A 70 13.16 2.46 3.09
CA ASP A 70 13.20 1.79 4.40
C ASP A 70 12.28 0.55 4.43
N VAL A 71 11.47 0.36 3.38
CA VAL A 71 10.57 -0.80 3.25
C VAL A 71 11.38 -2.03 2.83
N GLU A 72 11.35 -3.08 3.65
CA GLU A 72 12.08 -4.33 3.38
C GLU A 72 11.46 -5.09 2.22
N ARG A 73 10.12 -5.19 2.19
CA ARG A 73 9.41 -5.91 1.13
C ARG A 73 8.09 -5.25 0.75
N TYR A 74 7.82 -5.34 -0.55
CA TYR A 74 6.52 -5.06 -1.14
C TYR A 74 5.89 -6.40 -1.54
N VAL A 75 4.69 -6.66 -1.06
CA VAL A 75 3.93 -7.88 -1.39
C VAL A 75 2.67 -7.45 -2.13
N VAL A 76 2.56 -7.85 -3.39
CA VAL A 76 1.42 -7.49 -4.24
C VAL A 76 0.59 -8.73 -4.51
N ASN A 77 -0.73 -8.61 -4.45
CA ASN A 77 -1.61 -9.71 -4.80
C ASN A 77 -1.48 -10.10 -6.29
N SER A 78 -1.23 -11.38 -6.54
CA SER A 78 -1.32 -11.97 -7.87
C SER A 78 -2.75 -12.42 -8.13
N CYS A 79 -3.69 -11.48 -8.28
CA CYS A 79 -5.02 -11.86 -8.76
C CYS A 79 -4.87 -12.36 -10.20
N ARG A 80 -5.03 -13.67 -10.36
CA ARG A 80 -5.22 -14.32 -11.65
C ARG A 80 -6.70 -14.33 -12.00
#